data_AF-A0A1Q5P0Q3-F1
#
_entry.id   AF-A0A1Q5P0Q3-F1
#
_cell.length_a   1.000
_cell.length_b   1.000
_cell.length_c   1.000
_cell.angle_alpha   90.00
_cell.angle_beta   90.00
_cell.angle_gamma   90.00
#
_symmetry.space_group_name_H-M   'P 1'
#
loop_
_entity.id
_entity.type
_entity.pdbx_description
1 polymer ?
#
loop_
_entity_poly.entity_id
_entity_poly.type
_entity_poly.pdbx_seq_one_letter_code
_entity_poly.pdbx_strand_id
1 'polypeptide(L)'
;MTELYNIPEKPTDALWTDDQWKAIYAHGSDILVAAAAGSGKTAVLVERIIQKIIREESPVEVDELLVVTFTNAAAAEMRHRIGEALEREIERDPASIRLRRQLRLLNKASISTLHSFCLEVIRKYYYMIDIDPSFRIADDTEAVLIRDEVLEDLLEEEYGKENNESFYRLVDTFSGDRSDVELQKAVIRLFDFSRSHPNPDGWLHQLSSLYETAESIDDLSFIDPLKKDIRFQLESAMAFLDEGLMMTELPGGPVPRAENFLVDARMVKSILECETWEEMYNAFQTIRFPTLKMCKGDDYDEGLKERSKTVRDNAKKLINELKDTFFARKPENWLRDIDEMKPVVERLTELVIAFSKRYETVKRERAITDFSDLEHYTLSILMTNGEPSKAAESYKRRFKEVLVDEYQDGATRC
;
A
#
# COMPACT_ATOMS: atom_id res chain seq x y z
N MET A 1 14.49 -20.02 -22.99
CA MET A 1 13.33 -19.26 -22.48
C MET A 1 12.16 -19.19 -23.46
N THR A 2 12.39 -19.26 -24.78
CA THR A 2 11.33 -19.31 -25.82
C THR A 2 10.61 -20.66 -25.91
N GLU A 3 11.29 -21.78 -25.62
CA GLU A 3 10.70 -23.13 -25.62
C GLU A 3 9.66 -23.37 -24.51
N LEU A 4 9.67 -22.57 -23.44
CA LEU A 4 8.75 -22.71 -22.30
C LEU A 4 7.34 -22.17 -22.58
N TYR A 5 7.16 -21.34 -23.61
CA TYR A 5 5.93 -20.56 -23.84
C TYR A 5 5.33 -20.72 -25.24
N ASN A 6 5.89 -21.63 -26.06
CA ASN A 6 5.44 -21.93 -27.43
C ASN A 6 5.10 -20.66 -28.24
N ILE A 7 6.03 -19.71 -28.24
CA ILE A 7 5.89 -18.41 -28.91
C ILE A 7 6.22 -18.58 -30.40
N PRO A 8 5.36 -18.14 -31.33
CA PRO A 8 5.63 -18.23 -32.75
C PRO A 8 6.85 -17.37 -33.13
N GLU A 9 7.59 -17.80 -34.15
CA GLU A 9 8.71 -17.02 -34.67
C GLU A 9 8.21 -15.66 -35.18
N LYS A 10 8.84 -14.58 -34.73
CA LYS A 10 8.43 -13.23 -35.08
C LYS A 10 8.81 -12.95 -36.55
N PRO A 11 7.86 -12.56 -37.41
CA PRO A 11 8.16 -12.13 -38.78
C PRO A 11 9.10 -10.92 -38.80
N THR A 12 10.00 -10.86 -39.77
CA THR A 12 10.97 -9.75 -39.91
C THR A 12 10.31 -8.39 -40.18
N ASP A 13 9.08 -8.39 -40.68
CA ASP A 13 8.25 -7.23 -40.99
C ASP A 13 7.25 -6.87 -39.87
N ALA A 14 7.24 -7.62 -38.76
CA ALA A 14 6.35 -7.33 -37.64
C ALA A 14 6.70 -5.98 -36.97
N LEU A 15 5.68 -5.14 -36.78
CA LEU A 15 5.80 -3.80 -36.16
C LEU A 15 6.06 -3.83 -34.65
N TRP A 16 5.96 -5.01 -34.02
CA TRP A 16 6.13 -5.20 -32.58
C TRP A 16 7.59 -5.41 -32.20
N THR A 17 8.06 -4.87 -31.08
CA THR A 17 9.37 -5.24 -30.52
C THR A 17 9.38 -6.70 -30.08
N ASP A 18 10.57 -7.27 -29.83
CA ASP A 18 10.68 -8.68 -29.40
C ASP A 18 9.98 -8.92 -28.04
N ASP A 19 10.07 -7.94 -27.14
CA ASP A 19 9.37 -7.98 -25.84
C ASP A 19 7.85 -7.87 -25.99
N GLN A 20 7.37 -7.01 -26.90
CA GLN A 20 5.94 -6.89 -27.19
C GLN A 20 5.41 -8.18 -27.82
N TRP A 21 6.14 -8.76 -28.77
CA TRP A 21 5.79 -10.04 -29.39
C TRP A 21 5.71 -11.17 -28.36
N LYS A 22 6.68 -11.23 -27.46
CA LYS A 22 6.68 -12.17 -26.33
C LYS A 22 5.43 -11.98 -25.46
N ALA A 23 5.07 -10.75 -25.12
CA ALA A 23 3.88 -10.45 -24.32
C ALA A 23 2.56 -10.80 -25.04
N ILE A 24 2.51 -10.64 -26.36
CA ILE A 24 1.32 -10.98 -27.17
C ILE A 24 1.08 -12.49 -27.17
N TYR A 25 2.13 -13.30 -27.36
CA TYR A 25 1.96 -14.74 -27.64
C TYR A 25 2.26 -15.69 -26.48
N ALA A 26 2.98 -15.25 -25.44
CA ALA A 26 3.27 -16.11 -24.29
C ALA A 26 1.98 -16.65 -23.64
N HIS A 27 1.96 -17.92 -23.26
CA HIS A 27 0.81 -18.57 -22.61
C HIS A 27 1.25 -19.74 -21.73
N GLY A 28 0.37 -20.21 -20.85
CA GLY A 28 0.63 -21.39 -20.00
C GLY A 28 1.09 -21.07 -18.57
N SER A 29 1.30 -19.81 -18.23
CA SER A 29 1.50 -19.33 -16.85
C SER A 29 0.92 -17.93 -16.68
N ASP A 30 0.93 -17.44 -15.45
CA ASP A 30 0.72 -16.02 -15.15
C ASP A 30 1.86 -15.19 -15.77
N ILE A 31 1.51 -14.03 -16.33
CA ILE A 31 2.43 -13.16 -17.07
C ILE A 31 2.31 -11.74 -16.51
N LEU A 32 3.43 -11.21 -16.02
CA LEU A 32 3.55 -9.81 -15.63
C LEU A 32 4.37 -9.05 -16.67
N VAL A 33 3.79 -8.00 -17.24
CA VAL A 33 4.46 -7.11 -18.21
C VAL A 33 4.82 -5.80 -17.53
N ALA A 34 6.08 -5.68 -17.10
CA ALA A 34 6.62 -4.43 -16.54
C ALA A 34 7.23 -3.59 -17.66
N ALA A 35 6.65 -2.40 -17.92
CA ALA A 35 7.17 -1.49 -18.94
C ALA A 35 6.88 -0.02 -18.59
N ALA A 36 7.78 0.86 -19.03
CA ALA A 36 7.68 2.31 -18.85
C ALA A 36 6.43 2.89 -19.53
N ALA A 37 6.01 4.09 -19.10
CA ALA A 37 4.92 4.82 -19.73
C ALA A 37 5.20 5.00 -21.24
N GLY A 38 4.15 4.85 -22.07
CA GLY A 38 4.28 4.99 -23.52
C GLY A 38 4.87 3.78 -24.26
N SER A 39 5.17 2.66 -23.59
CA SER A 39 5.69 1.44 -24.23
C SER A 39 4.65 0.65 -25.05
N GLY A 40 3.41 1.12 -25.12
CA GLY A 40 2.32 0.47 -25.85
C GLY A 40 1.65 -0.70 -25.12
N LYS A 41 1.68 -0.76 -23.77
CA LYS A 41 1.06 -1.84 -22.97
C LYS A 41 -0.39 -2.14 -23.37
N THR A 42 -1.23 -1.12 -23.48
CA THR A 42 -2.63 -1.29 -23.91
C THR A 42 -2.72 -1.83 -25.34
N ALA A 43 -1.83 -1.41 -26.25
CA ALA A 43 -1.81 -1.93 -27.62
C ALA A 43 -1.40 -3.41 -27.66
N VAL A 44 -0.41 -3.80 -26.85
CA VAL A 44 0.01 -5.19 -26.65
C VAL A 44 -1.13 -6.04 -26.08
N LEU A 45 -1.87 -5.53 -25.11
CA LEU A 45 -2.99 -6.24 -24.48
C LEU A 45 -4.15 -6.41 -25.46
N VAL A 46 -4.50 -5.38 -26.23
CA VAL A 46 -5.50 -5.47 -27.31
C VAL A 46 -5.07 -6.49 -28.36
N GLU A 47 -3.83 -6.41 -28.84
CA GLU A 47 -3.31 -7.36 -29.83
C GLU A 47 -3.33 -8.81 -29.31
N ARG A 48 -2.93 -9.03 -28.05
CA ARG A 48 -3.02 -10.32 -27.38
C ARG A 48 -4.44 -10.89 -27.40
N ILE A 49 -5.45 -10.07 -27.10
CA ILE A 49 -6.86 -10.47 -27.15
C ILE A 49 -7.24 -10.87 -28.58
N ILE A 50 -6.88 -10.04 -29.57
CA ILE A 50 -7.20 -10.29 -30.98
C ILE A 50 -6.56 -11.59 -31.47
N GLN A 51 -5.27 -11.80 -31.21
CA GLN A 51 -4.55 -13.03 -31.59
C GLN A 51 -5.20 -14.29 -31.00
N LYS A 52 -5.72 -14.23 -29.76
CA LYS A 52 -6.48 -15.33 -29.14
C LYS A 52 -7.86 -15.54 -29.75
N ILE A 53 -8.49 -14.46 -30.22
CA ILE A 53 -9.80 -14.51 -30.87
C ILE A 53 -9.70 -15.00 -32.32
N ILE A 54 -8.61 -14.74 -33.04
CA ILE A 54 -8.48 -15.09 -34.47
C ILE A 54 -7.76 -16.42 -34.72
N ARG A 55 -6.97 -16.93 -33.77
CA ARG A 55 -6.23 -18.19 -33.95
C ARG A 55 -7.13 -19.35 -34.41
N GLU A 56 -6.59 -20.21 -35.26
CA GLU A 56 -7.30 -21.39 -35.76
C GLU A 56 -7.37 -22.49 -34.69
N GLU A 57 -6.28 -22.72 -33.98
CA GLU A 57 -6.18 -23.72 -32.92
C GLU A 57 -6.72 -23.19 -31.59
N SER A 58 -7.69 -23.90 -31.00
CA SER A 58 -8.28 -23.59 -29.69
C SER A 58 -8.73 -22.13 -29.52
N PRO A 59 -9.58 -21.60 -30.42
CA PRO A 59 -9.98 -20.20 -30.38
C PRO A 59 -10.74 -19.82 -29.10
N VAL A 60 -10.57 -18.58 -28.64
CA VAL A 60 -11.28 -18.05 -27.48
C VAL A 60 -12.38 -17.09 -27.94
N GLU A 61 -13.57 -17.18 -27.34
CA GLU A 61 -14.61 -16.18 -27.57
C GLU A 61 -14.38 -14.95 -26.67
N VAL A 62 -14.73 -13.75 -27.16
CA VAL A 62 -14.46 -12.50 -26.43
C VAL A 62 -15.18 -12.44 -25.07
N ASP A 63 -16.29 -13.15 -24.89
CA ASP A 63 -17.04 -13.28 -23.63
C ASP A 63 -16.52 -14.39 -22.70
N GLU A 64 -15.50 -15.13 -23.13
CA GLU A 64 -14.66 -16.03 -22.32
C GLU A 64 -13.38 -15.33 -21.81
N LEU A 65 -13.26 -14.01 -21.97
CA LEU A 65 -12.17 -13.22 -21.42
C LEU A 65 -12.71 -12.26 -20.36
N LEU A 66 -11.98 -12.14 -19.24
CA LEU A 66 -12.21 -11.09 -18.26
C LEU A 66 -11.13 -10.03 -18.44
N VAL A 67 -11.52 -8.81 -18.75
CA VAL A 67 -10.62 -7.68 -18.92
C VAL A 67 -10.96 -6.61 -17.89
N VAL A 68 -10.03 -6.38 -16.96
CA VAL A 68 -10.19 -5.43 -15.85
C VAL A 68 -9.30 -4.22 -16.11
N THR A 69 -9.86 -3.04 -15.87
CA THR A 69 -9.18 -1.74 -16.00
C THR A 69 -9.43 -0.87 -14.78
N PHE A 70 -8.64 0.19 -14.61
CA PHE A 70 -8.80 1.10 -13.49
C PHE A 70 -10.04 2.03 -13.63
N THR A 71 -10.36 2.48 -14.85
CA THR A 71 -11.46 3.44 -15.07
C THR A 71 -12.47 2.96 -16.10
N ASN A 72 -13.72 3.44 -15.97
CA ASN A 72 -14.76 3.17 -16.97
C ASN A 72 -14.40 3.70 -18.37
N ALA A 73 -13.62 4.79 -18.44
CA ALA A 73 -13.11 5.33 -19.70
C ALA A 73 -12.10 4.38 -20.34
N ALA A 74 -11.15 3.84 -19.57
CA ALA A 74 -10.20 2.85 -20.05
C ALA A 74 -10.89 1.55 -20.50
N ALA A 75 -11.90 1.07 -19.77
CA ALA A 75 -12.71 -0.06 -20.20
C ALA A 75 -13.43 0.21 -21.54
N ALA A 76 -14.02 1.40 -21.70
CA ALA A 76 -14.70 1.81 -22.93
C ALA A 76 -13.71 1.93 -24.10
N GLU A 77 -12.54 2.51 -23.86
CA GLU A 77 -11.47 2.62 -24.84
C GLU A 77 -10.93 1.25 -25.27
N MET A 78 -10.69 0.34 -24.32
CA MET A 78 -10.30 -1.04 -24.60
C MET A 78 -11.35 -1.76 -25.46
N ARG A 79 -12.63 -1.63 -25.11
CA ARG A 79 -13.73 -2.19 -25.92
C ARG A 79 -13.74 -1.63 -27.33
N HIS A 80 -13.55 -0.31 -27.48
CA HIS A 80 -13.49 0.35 -28.78
C HIS A 80 -12.31 -0.16 -29.63
N ARG A 81 -11.10 -0.20 -29.06
CA ARG A 81 -9.89 -0.69 -29.76
C ARG A 81 -10.00 -2.16 -30.19
N ILE A 82 -10.59 -3.02 -29.35
CA ILE A 82 -10.88 -4.42 -29.71
C ILE A 82 -11.89 -4.48 -30.85
N GLY A 83 -12.94 -3.64 -30.81
CA GLY A 83 -13.92 -3.52 -31.88
C GLY A 83 -13.30 -3.15 -33.23
N GLU A 84 -12.48 -2.09 -33.26
CA GLU A 84 -11.78 -1.65 -34.47
C GLU A 84 -10.82 -2.73 -35.01
N ALA A 85 -10.13 -3.44 -34.12
CA ALA A 85 -9.24 -4.51 -34.53
C ALA A 85 -10.01 -5.72 -35.10
N LEU A 86 -11.15 -6.09 -34.51
CA LEU A 86 -12.03 -7.11 -35.07
C LEU A 86 -12.61 -6.71 -36.42
N GLU A 87 -12.98 -5.44 -36.62
CA GLU A 87 -13.46 -4.92 -37.90
C GLU A 87 -12.38 -5.04 -38.99
N ARG A 88 -11.13 -4.70 -38.68
CA ARG A 88 -10.00 -4.90 -39.60
C ARG A 88 -9.79 -6.37 -39.98
N GLU A 89 -9.94 -7.30 -39.05
CA GLU A 89 -9.85 -8.73 -39.37
C GLU A 89 -11.06 -9.21 -40.20
N ILE A 90 -12.25 -8.64 -39.99
CA ILE A 90 -13.44 -8.90 -40.83
C ILE A 90 -13.24 -8.35 -42.25
N GLU A 91 -12.57 -7.21 -42.43
CA GLU A 91 -12.25 -6.69 -43.76
C GLU A 91 -11.29 -7.61 -44.52
N ARG A 92 -10.36 -8.26 -43.80
CA ARG A 92 -9.44 -9.25 -44.38
C ARG A 92 -10.11 -10.58 -44.72
N ASP A 93 -11.04 -11.03 -43.89
CA ASP A 93 -11.89 -12.20 -44.18
C ASP A 93 -13.39 -11.88 -44.03
N PRO A 94 -14.01 -11.26 -45.06
CA PRO A 94 -15.42 -10.86 -44.99
C PRO A 94 -16.39 -12.02 -44.87
N ALA A 95 -15.98 -13.24 -45.24
CA ALA A 95 -16.81 -14.43 -45.18
C ALA A 95 -16.85 -15.07 -43.77
N SER A 96 -15.98 -14.63 -42.85
CA SER A 96 -15.89 -15.19 -41.51
C SER A 96 -17.15 -14.93 -40.67
N ILE A 97 -18.00 -15.96 -40.57
CA ILE A 97 -19.16 -15.96 -39.67
C ILE A 97 -18.71 -15.82 -38.21
N ARG A 98 -17.55 -16.39 -37.88
CA ARG A 98 -16.97 -16.37 -36.54
C ARG A 98 -16.58 -14.96 -36.13
N LEU A 99 -15.81 -14.22 -36.93
CA LEU A 99 -15.40 -12.85 -36.58
C LEU A 99 -16.61 -11.92 -36.40
N ARG A 100 -17.62 -12.03 -37.27
CA ARG A 100 -18.89 -11.29 -37.12
C ARG A 100 -19.64 -11.66 -35.82
N ARG A 101 -19.55 -12.91 -35.36
CA ARG A 101 -20.11 -13.33 -34.07
C ARG A 101 -19.34 -12.71 -32.92
N GLN A 102 -18.01 -12.66 -32.97
CA GLN A 102 -17.17 -12.05 -31.94
C GLN A 102 -17.47 -10.56 -31.78
N LEU A 103 -17.62 -9.82 -32.89
CA LEU A 103 -18.02 -8.42 -32.84
C LEU A 103 -19.39 -8.20 -32.14
N ARG A 104 -20.35 -9.12 -32.33
CA ARG A 104 -21.63 -9.07 -31.59
C ARG A 104 -21.49 -9.41 -30.11
N LEU A 105 -20.64 -10.37 -29.78
CA LEU A 105 -20.35 -10.80 -28.40
C LEU A 105 -19.56 -9.74 -27.63
N LEU A 106 -18.84 -8.85 -28.31
CA LEU A 106 -18.08 -7.76 -27.68
C LEU A 106 -18.94 -6.89 -26.76
N ASN A 107 -20.23 -6.70 -27.07
CA ASN A 107 -21.16 -5.96 -26.19
C ASN A 107 -21.51 -6.70 -24.89
N LYS A 108 -21.33 -8.03 -24.86
CA LYS A 108 -21.53 -8.90 -23.69
C LYS A 108 -20.23 -9.29 -23.00
N ALA A 109 -19.08 -8.93 -23.56
CA ALA A 109 -17.78 -9.24 -23.00
C ALA A 109 -17.56 -8.48 -21.69
N SER A 110 -16.95 -9.17 -20.72
CA SER A 110 -16.59 -8.64 -19.40
C SER A 110 -15.33 -7.78 -19.51
N ILE A 111 -15.48 -6.59 -20.11
CA ILE A 111 -14.45 -5.54 -20.23
C ILE A 111 -14.91 -4.36 -19.39
N SER A 112 -14.39 -4.24 -18.17
CA SER A 112 -14.91 -3.29 -17.19
C SER A 112 -13.89 -2.86 -16.14
N THR A 113 -14.32 -2.06 -15.18
CA THR A 113 -13.59 -1.90 -13.91
C THR A 113 -13.81 -3.11 -13.01
N LEU A 114 -12.96 -3.26 -11.99
CA LEU A 114 -13.12 -4.31 -10.98
C LEU A 114 -14.47 -4.16 -10.26
N HIS A 115 -14.84 -2.96 -9.82
CA HIS A 115 -16.13 -2.70 -9.18
C HIS A 115 -17.34 -3.08 -10.06
N SER A 116 -17.25 -2.83 -11.37
CA SER A 116 -18.32 -3.23 -12.30
C SER A 116 -18.44 -4.75 -12.40
N PHE A 117 -17.32 -5.46 -12.34
CA PHE A 117 -17.31 -6.92 -12.29
C PHE A 117 -17.85 -7.44 -10.95
N CYS A 118 -17.47 -6.84 -9.82
CA CYS A 118 -18.05 -7.12 -8.50
C CYS A 118 -19.58 -7.00 -8.50
N LEU A 119 -20.11 -5.93 -9.12
CA LEU A 119 -21.56 -5.75 -9.28
C LEU A 119 -22.20 -6.87 -10.13
N GLU A 120 -21.55 -7.32 -11.21
CA GLU A 120 -22.00 -8.49 -12.00
C GLU A 120 -22.06 -9.74 -11.13
N VAL A 121 -21.01 -10.00 -10.34
CA VAL A 121 -20.93 -11.15 -9.44
C VAL A 121 -22.05 -11.11 -8.39
N ILE A 122 -22.18 -9.99 -7.68
CA ILE A 122 -23.18 -9.82 -6.62
C ILE A 122 -24.59 -9.97 -7.17
N ARG A 123 -24.92 -9.31 -8.29
CA ARG A 123 -26.27 -9.43 -8.89
C ARG A 123 -26.59 -10.86 -9.34
N LYS A 124 -25.59 -11.63 -9.77
CA LYS A 124 -25.78 -13.02 -10.20
C LYS A 124 -25.89 -14.00 -9.04
N TYR A 125 -25.21 -13.73 -7.93
CA TYR A 125 -25.06 -14.65 -6.80
C TYR A 125 -25.52 -14.06 -5.47
N TYR A 126 -26.40 -13.05 -5.48
CA TYR A 126 -26.86 -12.33 -4.28
C TYR A 126 -27.41 -13.29 -3.22
N TYR A 127 -28.06 -14.38 -3.63
CA TYR A 127 -28.61 -15.42 -2.75
C TYR A 127 -27.56 -16.21 -1.95
N MET A 128 -26.26 -16.04 -2.22
CA MET A 128 -25.17 -16.66 -1.47
C MET A 128 -24.74 -15.83 -0.25
N ILE A 129 -25.19 -14.58 -0.16
CA ILE A 129 -24.85 -13.63 0.91
C ILE A 129 -26.13 -12.92 1.40
N ASP A 130 -26.05 -12.21 2.52
CA ASP A 130 -27.18 -11.47 3.09
C ASP A 130 -27.26 -10.05 2.50
N ILE A 131 -27.65 -9.96 1.23
CA ILE A 131 -27.84 -8.69 0.51
C ILE A 131 -29.20 -8.62 -0.18
N ASP A 132 -29.84 -7.45 -0.13
CA ASP A 132 -31.07 -7.20 -0.89
C ASP A 132 -30.73 -7.13 -2.40
N PRO A 133 -31.44 -7.86 -3.29
CA PRO A 133 -31.17 -7.81 -4.74
C PRO A 133 -31.41 -6.43 -5.37
N SER A 134 -32.15 -5.55 -4.70
CA SER A 134 -32.45 -4.17 -5.11
C SER A 134 -31.46 -3.17 -4.55
N PHE A 135 -30.31 -3.62 -4.00
CA PHE A 135 -29.31 -2.75 -3.43
C PHE A 135 -28.85 -1.66 -4.41
N ARG A 136 -28.51 -0.50 -3.85
CA ARG A 136 -27.85 0.58 -4.59
C ARG A 136 -26.54 0.97 -3.93
N ILE A 137 -25.72 1.70 -4.67
CA ILE A 137 -24.51 2.32 -4.11
C ILE A 137 -24.95 3.62 -3.42
N ALA A 138 -24.52 3.82 -2.17
CA ALA A 138 -24.73 5.08 -1.45
C ALA A 138 -23.86 6.18 -2.07
N ASP A 139 -24.35 7.42 -2.07
CA ASP A 139 -23.48 8.56 -2.38
C ASP A 139 -22.61 8.93 -1.16
N ASP A 140 -21.53 9.67 -1.40
CA ASP A 140 -20.55 9.99 -0.37
C ASP A 140 -21.16 10.77 0.81
N THR A 141 -22.14 11.64 0.55
CA THR A 141 -22.77 12.44 1.61
C THR A 141 -23.69 11.57 2.47
N GLU A 142 -24.51 10.73 1.84
CA GLU A 142 -25.33 9.75 2.53
C GLU A 142 -24.46 8.79 3.37
N ALA A 143 -23.36 8.29 2.80
CA ALA A 143 -22.46 7.38 3.49
C ALA A 143 -21.84 8.02 4.74
N VAL A 144 -21.39 9.28 4.65
CA VAL A 144 -20.85 10.03 5.79
C VAL A 144 -21.91 10.24 6.87
N LEU A 145 -23.11 10.70 6.50
CA LEU A 145 -24.19 10.93 7.47
C LEU A 145 -24.56 9.67 8.24
N ILE A 146 -24.63 8.52 7.57
CA ILE A 146 -24.93 7.24 8.21
C ILE A 146 -23.80 6.81 9.14
N ARG A 147 -22.54 7.03 8.74
CA ARG A 147 -21.38 6.71 9.59
C ARG A 147 -21.39 7.55 10.86
N ASP A 148 -21.65 8.84 10.73
CA ASP A 148 -21.72 9.77 11.85
C ASP A 148 -22.85 9.37 12.81
N GLU A 149 -24.07 9.13 12.29
CA GLU A 149 -25.23 8.65 13.07
C GLU A 149 -24.91 7.36 13.84
N VAL A 150 -24.36 6.35 13.15
CA VAL A 150 -24.02 5.06 13.77
C VAL A 150 -22.93 5.18 14.83
N LEU A 151 -21.94 6.04 14.59
CA LEU A 151 -20.83 6.23 15.52
C LEU A 151 -21.27 7.01 16.76
N GLU A 152 -22.07 8.06 16.59
CA GLU A 152 -22.67 8.81 17.69
C GLU A 152 -23.51 7.90 18.59
N ASP A 153 -24.41 7.11 18.01
CA ASP A 153 -25.25 6.15 18.74
C ASP A 153 -24.39 5.11 19.50
N LEU A 154 -23.35 4.58 18.85
CA LEU A 154 -22.43 3.63 19.47
C LEU A 154 -21.70 4.26 20.68
N LEU A 155 -21.19 5.48 20.53
CA LEU A 155 -20.48 6.16 21.60
C LEU A 155 -21.42 6.53 22.75
N GLU A 156 -22.63 7.00 22.47
CA GLU A 156 -23.64 7.29 23.50
C GLU A 156 -23.94 6.04 24.34
N GLU A 157 -24.09 4.89 23.70
CA GLU A 157 -24.25 3.62 24.41
C GLU A 157 -23.02 3.24 25.24
N GLU A 158 -21.81 3.44 24.73
CA GLU A 158 -20.58 3.17 25.49
C GLU A 158 -20.45 4.09 26.71
N TYR A 159 -20.81 5.36 26.59
CA TYR A 159 -20.89 6.31 27.71
C TYR A 159 -21.98 5.92 28.72
N GLY A 160 -23.08 5.32 28.26
CA GLY A 160 -24.20 4.88 29.11
C GLY A 160 -23.92 3.62 29.94
N LYS A 161 -22.87 2.85 29.63
CA LYS A 161 -22.54 1.60 30.34
C LYS A 161 -21.96 1.86 31.73
N GLU A 162 -22.51 1.20 32.73
CA GLU A 162 -21.95 1.18 34.08
C GLU A 162 -20.57 0.48 34.10
N ASN A 163 -19.61 1.04 34.83
CA ASN A 163 -18.26 0.49 35.04
C ASN A 163 -17.43 0.26 33.75
N ASN A 164 -17.58 1.11 32.73
CA ASN A 164 -16.85 1.02 31.45
C ASN A 164 -15.43 1.64 31.49
N GLU A 165 -14.63 1.30 32.49
CA GLU A 165 -13.31 1.94 32.75
C GLU A 165 -12.35 1.85 31.55
N SER A 166 -12.37 0.74 30.81
CA SER A 166 -11.53 0.55 29.62
C SER A 166 -11.88 1.54 28.50
N PHE A 167 -13.17 1.83 28.31
CA PHE A 167 -13.62 2.84 27.36
C PHE A 167 -13.25 4.25 27.81
N TYR A 168 -13.44 4.58 29.09
CA TYR A 168 -13.02 5.90 29.59
C TYR A 168 -11.52 6.13 29.44
N ARG A 169 -10.69 5.10 29.69
CA ARG A 169 -9.25 5.18 29.41
C ARG A 169 -8.97 5.43 27.93
N LEU A 170 -9.70 4.77 27.02
CA LEU A 170 -9.58 5.01 25.58
C LEU A 170 -9.94 6.45 25.22
N VAL A 171 -11.05 6.96 25.74
CA VAL A 171 -11.51 8.35 25.54
C VAL A 171 -10.43 9.31 26.04
N ASP A 172 -9.93 9.15 27.26
CA ASP A 172 -8.90 10.02 27.85
C ASP A 172 -7.58 10.00 27.05
N THR A 173 -7.28 8.88 26.40
CA THR A 173 -6.04 8.71 25.62
C THR A 173 -6.13 9.36 24.23
N PHE A 174 -7.30 9.32 23.59
CA PHE A 174 -7.48 9.74 22.18
C PHE A 174 -8.31 11.02 21.99
N SER A 175 -8.95 11.54 23.04
CA SER A 175 -9.78 12.74 22.97
C SER A 175 -8.98 14.00 23.31
N GLY A 176 -9.44 15.15 22.79
CA GLY A 176 -8.91 16.45 23.20
C GLY A 176 -9.59 16.96 24.48
N ASP A 177 -9.05 18.02 25.08
CA ASP A 177 -9.51 18.60 26.35
C ASP A 177 -11.01 18.90 26.47
N ARG A 178 -11.75 18.98 25.35
CA ARG A 178 -13.13 19.47 25.30
C ARG A 178 -14.10 18.60 24.50
N SER A 179 -13.62 17.57 23.80
CA SER A 179 -14.46 16.75 22.91
C SER A 179 -13.78 15.44 22.51
N ASP A 180 -14.59 14.43 22.24
CA ASP A 180 -14.24 13.09 21.74
C ASP A 180 -14.08 13.01 20.21
N VAL A 181 -14.14 14.15 19.50
CA VAL A 181 -14.01 14.23 18.03
C VAL A 181 -12.74 13.56 17.50
N GLU A 182 -11.62 13.62 18.23
CA GLU A 182 -10.38 12.96 17.79
C GLU A 182 -10.45 11.43 17.92
N LEU A 183 -11.18 10.90 18.92
CA LEU A 183 -11.48 9.48 19.01
C LEU A 183 -12.38 9.05 17.85
N GLN A 184 -13.43 9.82 17.53
CA GLN A 184 -14.31 9.53 16.39
C GLN A 184 -13.52 9.44 15.08
N LYS A 185 -12.65 10.43 14.83
CA LYS A 185 -11.74 10.40 13.66
C LYS A 185 -10.80 9.20 13.68
N ALA A 186 -10.29 8.80 14.84
CA ALA A 186 -9.44 7.62 14.95
C ALA A 186 -10.20 6.33 14.59
N VAL A 187 -11.44 6.17 15.07
CA VAL A 187 -12.32 5.04 14.74
C VAL A 187 -12.59 4.97 13.23
N ILE A 188 -13.00 6.09 12.62
CA ILE A 188 -13.28 6.12 11.17
C ILE A 188 -12.03 5.85 10.34
N ARG A 189 -10.88 6.48 10.68
CA ARG A 189 -9.61 6.22 9.97
C ARG A 189 -9.18 4.76 10.06
N LEU A 190 -9.29 4.17 11.25
CA LEU A 190 -8.90 2.78 11.47
C LEU A 190 -9.87 1.81 10.78
N PHE A 191 -11.16 2.12 10.77
CA PHE A 191 -12.16 1.40 9.97
C PHE A 191 -11.84 1.46 8.47
N ASP A 192 -11.66 2.65 7.90
CA ASP A 192 -11.38 2.80 6.47
C ASP A 192 -10.09 2.06 6.06
N PHE A 193 -9.08 2.09 6.93
CA PHE A 193 -7.83 1.35 6.70
C PHE A 193 -8.02 -0.17 6.80
N SER A 194 -8.79 -0.66 7.78
CA SER A 194 -9.04 -2.10 7.93
C SER A 194 -9.79 -2.66 6.72
N ARG A 195 -10.68 -1.88 6.10
CA ARG A 195 -11.43 -2.25 4.88
C ARG A 195 -10.57 -2.50 3.64
N SER A 196 -9.32 -2.04 3.64
CA SER A 196 -8.34 -2.35 2.58
C SER A 196 -7.72 -3.75 2.69
N HIS A 197 -8.01 -4.49 3.78
CA HIS A 197 -7.53 -5.85 3.99
C HIS A 197 -8.64 -6.86 3.67
N PRO A 198 -8.33 -8.04 3.10
CA PRO A 198 -9.33 -9.07 2.80
C PRO A 198 -10.09 -9.61 4.03
N ASN A 199 -9.49 -9.54 5.23
CA ASN A 199 -10.12 -9.88 6.50
C ASN A 199 -9.93 -8.72 7.50
N PRO A 200 -10.82 -7.70 7.48
CA PRO A 200 -10.68 -6.50 8.29
C PRO A 200 -10.63 -6.78 9.79
N ASP A 201 -11.57 -7.59 10.31
CA ASP A 201 -11.66 -7.94 11.73
C ASP A 201 -10.43 -8.74 12.19
N GLY A 202 -9.97 -9.70 11.38
CA GLY A 202 -8.76 -10.46 11.67
C GLY A 202 -7.51 -9.59 11.72
N TRP A 203 -7.40 -8.61 10.82
CA TRP A 203 -6.31 -7.62 10.84
C TRP A 203 -6.38 -6.70 12.06
N LEU A 204 -7.57 -6.20 12.43
CA LEU A 204 -7.78 -5.38 13.62
C LEU A 204 -7.35 -6.13 14.89
N HIS A 205 -7.73 -7.40 15.02
CA HIS A 205 -7.33 -8.24 16.15
C HIS A 205 -5.81 -8.46 16.25
N GLN A 206 -5.09 -8.39 15.13
CA GLN A 206 -3.63 -8.53 15.13
C GLN A 206 -2.92 -7.26 15.60
N LEU A 207 -3.56 -6.08 15.62
CA LEU A 207 -2.90 -4.84 16.01
C LEU A 207 -2.39 -4.84 17.46
N SER A 208 -3.11 -5.49 18.37
CA SER A 208 -2.67 -5.61 19.77
C SER A 208 -1.42 -6.48 19.93
N SER A 209 -1.09 -7.33 18.94
CA SER A 209 0.15 -8.12 18.96
C SER A 209 1.42 -7.25 18.89
N LEU A 210 1.32 -6.04 18.32
CA LEU A 210 2.42 -5.07 18.28
C LEU A 210 2.75 -4.49 19.66
N TYR A 211 1.84 -4.67 20.62
CA TYR A 211 1.95 -4.19 22.00
C TYR A 211 2.14 -5.34 22.98
N GLU A 212 2.47 -6.55 22.50
CA GLU A 212 2.84 -7.64 23.39
C GLU A 212 4.08 -7.29 24.20
N THR A 213 4.08 -7.71 25.47
CA THR A 213 5.16 -7.45 26.41
C THR A 213 6.46 -8.04 25.85
N ALA A 214 7.48 -7.20 25.75
CA ALA A 214 8.82 -7.55 25.28
C ALA A 214 9.84 -7.39 26.43
N GLU A 215 10.86 -8.25 26.45
CA GLU A 215 11.93 -8.18 27.46
C GLU A 215 12.91 -7.03 27.15
N SER A 216 13.22 -6.83 25.86
CA SER A 216 13.99 -5.70 25.34
C SER A 216 13.24 -4.98 24.22
N ILE A 217 13.61 -3.72 23.96
CA ILE A 217 13.20 -3.00 22.75
C ILE A 217 13.62 -3.77 21.49
N ASP A 218 14.73 -4.51 21.56
CA ASP A 218 15.24 -5.33 20.47
C ASP A 218 14.30 -6.50 20.08
N ASP A 219 13.37 -6.88 20.96
CA ASP A 219 12.41 -7.97 20.72
C ASP A 219 11.10 -7.48 20.08
N LEU A 220 10.91 -6.17 19.95
CA LEU A 220 9.69 -5.60 19.35
C LEU A 220 9.65 -5.87 17.84
N SER A 221 8.52 -6.35 17.34
CA SER A 221 8.36 -6.76 15.93
C SER A 221 8.62 -5.65 14.90
N PHE A 222 8.47 -4.39 15.29
CA PHE A 222 8.68 -3.22 14.43
C PHE A 222 10.06 -2.57 14.58
N ILE A 223 10.95 -3.09 15.43
CA ILE A 223 12.19 -2.38 15.79
C ILE A 223 13.23 -2.33 14.67
N ASP A 224 13.31 -3.38 13.84
CA ASP A 224 14.33 -3.51 12.81
C ASP A 224 14.28 -2.41 11.74
N PRO A 225 13.11 -2.08 11.15
CA PRO A 225 12.97 -0.92 10.29
C PRO A 225 13.41 0.39 10.95
N LEU A 226 13.06 0.60 12.23
CA LEU A 226 13.45 1.81 12.96
C LEU A 226 14.96 1.88 13.18
N LYS A 227 15.61 0.78 13.58
CA LYS A 227 17.07 0.70 13.70
C LYS A 227 17.77 1.00 12.38
N LYS A 228 17.23 0.51 11.25
CA LYS A 228 17.78 0.80 9.92
C LYS A 228 17.71 2.29 9.60
N ASP A 229 16.59 2.96 9.90
CA ASP A 229 16.45 4.40 9.71
C ASP A 229 17.43 5.20 10.58
N ILE A 230 17.55 4.84 11.87
CA ILE A 230 18.51 5.45 12.80
C ILE A 230 19.95 5.31 12.27
N ARG A 231 20.34 4.11 11.81
CA ARG A 231 21.67 3.87 11.22
C ARG A 231 21.89 4.71 9.96
N PHE A 232 20.91 4.79 9.07
CA PHE A 232 20.98 5.62 7.87
C PHE A 232 21.17 7.11 8.19
N GLN A 233 20.47 7.63 9.21
CA GLN A 233 20.65 8.99 9.69
C GLN A 233 22.06 9.22 10.29
N LEU A 234 22.60 8.24 11.03
CA LEU A 234 23.96 8.28 11.56
C LEU A 234 25.03 8.21 10.47
N GLU A 235 24.85 7.39 9.44
CA GLU A 235 25.71 7.34 8.25
C GLU A 235 25.68 8.67 7.49
N SER A 236 24.51 9.30 7.38
CA SER A 236 24.37 10.65 6.81
C SER A 236 25.12 11.69 7.65
N ALA A 237 25.04 11.61 8.98
CA ALA A 237 25.82 12.46 9.88
C ALA A 237 27.34 12.22 9.73
N MET A 238 27.77 10.96 9.56
CA MET A 238 29.16 10.63 9.28
C MET A 238 29.64 11.27 7.96
N ALA A 239 28.84 11.17 6.89
CA ALA A 239 29.18 11.76 5.60
C ALA A 239 29.39 13.28 5.69
N PHE A 240 28.58 13.99 6.47
CA PHE A 240 28.80 15.43 6.73
C PHE A 240 30.10 15.70 7.50
N LEU A 241 30.45 14.86 8.46
CA LEU A 241 31.68 15.00 9.24
C LEU A 241 32.92 14.70 8.38
N ASP A 242 32.84 13.70 7.51
CA ASP A 242 33.89 13.37 6.54
C ASP A 242 34.08 14.49 5.52
N GLU A 243 32.99 15.06 4.97
CA GLU A 243 33.07 16.24 4.09
C GLU A 243 33.74 17.41 4.81
N GLY A 244 33.34 17.67 6.06
CA GLY A 244 33.94 18.71 6.89
C GLY A 244 35.42 18.49 7.17
N LEU A 245 35.84 17.25 7.41
CA LEU A 245 37.25 16.87 7.59
C LEU A 245 38.05 17.09 6.30
N MET A 246 37.54 16.65 5.15
CA MET A 246 38.19 16.89 3.85
C MET A 246 38.40 18.38 3.59
N MET A 247 37.45 19.25 3.97
CA MET A 247 37.63 20.71 3.85
C MET A 247 38.80 21.24 4.67
N THR A 248 39.16 20.60 5.78
CA THR A 248 40.33 21.01 6.59
C THR A 248 41.67 20.68 5.94
N GLU A 249 41.68 19.77 4.96
CA GLU A 249 42.88 19.32 4.25
C GLU A 249 43.13 20.12 2.96
N LEU A 250 42.13 20.90 2.50
CA LEU A 250 42.24 21.75 1.32
C LEU A 250 43.18 22.96 1.56
N PRO A 251 43.79 23.52 0.52
CA PRO A 251 44.50 24.79 0.62
C PRO A 251 43.59 25.90 1.16
N GLY A 252 44.01 26.59 2.22
CA GLY A 252 43.17 27.58 2.93
C GLY A 252 42.09 26.98 3.84
N GLY A 253 42.06 25.66 4.02
CA GLY A 253 41.09 24.97 4.86
C GLY A 253 41.25 25.25 6.36
N PRO A 254 40.18 25.17 7.16
CA PRO A 254 40.22 25.49 8.60
C PRO A 254 40.85 24.35 9.43
N VAL A 255 42.16 24.14 9.27
CA VAL A 255 42.96 23.06 9.90
C VAL A 255 42.66 22.85 11.40
N PRO A 256 42.52 23.89 12.26
CA PRO A 256 42.21 23.68 13.67
C PRO A 256 40.92 22.88 13.93
N ARG A 257 39.96 22.91 13.00
CA ARG A 257 38.68 22.20 13.15
C ARG A 257 38.77 20.71 12.87
N ALA A 258 39.87 20.21 12.29
CA ALA A 258 40.06 18.77 12.03
C ALA A 258 39.88 17.93 13.30
N GLU A 259 40.38 18.42 14.44
CA GLU A 259 40.20 17.75 15.73
C GLU A 259 38.73 17.69 16.16
N ASN A 260 37.93 18.72 15.86
CA ASN A 260 36.48 18.67 16.13
C ASN A 260 35.83 17.56 15.30
N PHE A 261 36.10 17.50 13.99
CA PHE A 261 35.53 16.47 13.12
C PHE A 261 35.96 15.06 13.52
N LEU A 262 37.23 14.85 13.86
CA LEU A 262 37.73 13.54 14.32
C LEU A 262 37.16 13.11 15.67
N VAL A 263 36.90 14.05 16.59
CA VAL A 263 36.19 13.75 17.85
C VAL A 263 34.73 13.41 17.57
N ASP A 264 34.05 14.21 16.76
CA ASP A 264 32.65 14.04 16.43
C ASP A 264 32.40 12.72 15.68
N ALA A 265 33.23 12.40 14.68
CA ALA A 265 33.17 11.17 13.90
C ALA A 265 33.42 9.93 14.78
N ARG A 266 34.34 9.99 15.75
CA ARG A 266 34.54 8.90 16.70
C ARG A 266 33.30 8.63 17.56
N MET A 267 32.58 9.67 17.98
CA MET A 267 31.31 9.49 18.69
C MET A 267 30.27 8.80 17.80
N VAL A 268 30.07 9.28 16.57
CA VAL A 268 29.11 8.65 15.64
C VAL A 268 29.49 7.21 15.33
N LYS A 269 30.77 6.93 15.10
CA LYS A 269 31.28 5.58 14.84
C LYS A 269 30.99 4.63 16.00
N SER A 270 31.21 5.08 17.24
CA SER A 270 30.92 4.25 18.42
C SER A 270 29.44 3.87 18.55
N ILE A 271 28.52 4.71 18.06
CA ILE A 271 27.08 4.42 18.03
C ILE A 271 26.75 3.45 16.89
N LEU A 272 27.37 3.63 15.71
CA LEU A 272 27.19 2.73 14.57
C LEU A 272 27.68 1.30 14.86
N GLU A 273 28.64 1.14 15.76
CA GLU A 273 29.16 -0.14 16.22
C GLU A 273 28.26 -0.84 17.25
N CYS A 274 27.22 -0.17 17.78
CA CYS A 274 26.27 -0.77 18.71
C CYS A 274 25.32 -1.76 18.00
N GLU A 275 25.09 -2.91 18.62
CA GLU A 275 24.19 -3.95 18.11
C GLU A 275 22.81 -3.88 18.78
N THR A 276 22.79 -3.59 20.08
CA THR A 276 21.57 -3.54 20.90
C THR A 276 21.06 -2.11 21.11
N TRP A 277 19.76 -1.98 21.38
CA TRP A 277 19.18 -0.68 21.71
C TRP A 277 19.77 -0.09 23.00
N GLU A 278 20.06 -0.94 23.99
CA GLU A 278 20.66 -0.52 25.25
C GLU A 278 22.07 0.06 25.05
N GLU A 279 22.89 -0.57 24.21
CA GLU A 279 24.19 -0.04 23.81
C GLU A 279 24.06 1.33 23.13
N MET A 280 23.14 1.46 22.17
CA MET A 280 22.87 2.74 21.50
C MET A 280 22.45 3.81 22.50
N TYR A 281 21.50 3.51 23.40
CA TYR A 281 21.05 4.43 24.44
C TYR A 281 22.21 4.93 25.29
N ASN A 282 23.05 4.02 25.78
CA ASN A 282 24.22 4.36 26.59
C ASN A 282 25.22 5.22 25.81
N ALA A 283 25.50 4.90 24.55
CA ALA A 283 26.37 5.69 23.69
C ALA A 283 25.81 7.12 23.48
N PHE A 284 24.50 7.26 23.20
CA PHE A 284 23.83 8.55 23.05
C PHE A 284 23.89 9.44 24.30
N GLN A 285 23.91 8.85 25.50
CA GLN A 285 24.06 9.62 26.74
C GLN A 285 25.43 10.32 26.84
N THR A 286 26.47 9.69 26.30
CA THR A 286 27.86 10.16 26.39
C THR A 286 28.23 11.22 25.35
N ILE A 287 27.41 11.42 24.30
CA ILE A 287 27.69 12.38 23.23
C ILE A 287 27.85 13.80 23.80
N ARG A 288 29.02 14.40 23.57
CA ARG A 288 29.34 15.78 23.94
C ARG A 288 30.20 16.43 22.86
N PHE A 289 29.58 17.27 22.04
CA PHE A 289 30.29 17.99 20.99
C PHE A 289 31.20 19.08 21.57
N PRO A 290 32.53 19.06 21.33
CA PRO A 290 33.42 20.12 21.76
C PRO A 290 33.10 21.45 21.06
N THR A 291 33.42 22.56 21.72
CA THR A 291 33.34 23.89 21.13
C THR A 291 34.18 23.93 19.84
N LEU A 292 33.61 24.53 18.79
CA LEU A 292 34.28 24.62 17.50
C LEU A 292 35.56 25.44 17.63
N LYS A 293 36.68 24.90 17.18
CA LYS A 293 37.98 25.58 17.29
C LYS A 293 38.03 26.82 16.40
N MET A 294 38.60 27.89 16.96
CA MET A 294 38.79 29.16 16.26
C MET A 294 39.93 29.05 15.25
N CYS A 295 39.74 29.61 14.06
CA CYS A 295 40.77 29.74 13.02
C CYS A 295 41.19 31.22 12.99
N LYS A 296 42.37 31.55 13.55
CA LYS A 296 42.88 32.92 13.69
C LYS A 296 43.82 33.29 12.55
N GLY A 297 43.67 34.49 11.99
CA GLY A 297 44.52 35.00 10.90
C GLY A 297 43.83 34.92 9.54
N ASP A 298 44.48 35.49 8.52
CA ASP A 298 43.96 35.62 7.14
C ASP A 298 44.34 34.44 6.24
N ASP A 299 44.99 33.42 6.81
CA ASP A 299 45.46 32.21 6.09
C ASP A 299 44.34 31.22 5.77
N TYR A 300 43.12 31.47 6.26
CA TYR A 300 41.97 30.59 6.11
C TYR A 300 40.91 31.19 5.20
N ASP A 301 40.46 30.42 4.22
CA ASP A 301 39.36 30.80 3.33
C ASP A 301 38.04 30.88 4.10
N GLU A 302 37.38 32.04 4.05
CA GLU A 302 36.11 32.26 4.77
C GLU A 302 34.97 31.39 4.25
N GLY A 303 34.97 31.04 2.96
CA GLY A 303 33.99 30.14 2.37
C GLY A 303 34.13 28.72 2.91
N LEU A 304 35.36 28.19 2.99
CA LEU A 304 35.64 26.90 3.60
C LEU A 304 35.35 26.91 5.09
N LYS A 305 35.63 28.01 5.80
CA LYS A 305 35.23 28.17 7.21
C LYS A 305 33.72 28.11 7.38
N GLU A 306 32.93 28.84 6.59
CA GLU A 306 31.48 28.78 6.80
C GLU A 306 30.91 27.41 6.41
N ARG A 307 31.35 26.84 5.28
CA ARG A 307 30.91 25.50 4.85
C ARG A 307 31.26 24.41 5.85
N SER A 308 32.47 24.39 6.40
CA SER A 308 32.87 23.39 7.39
C SER A 308 32.02 23.50 8.67
N LYS A 309 31.61 24.72 9.04
CA LYS A 309 30.71 24.92 10.18
C LYS A 309 29.31 24.40 9.85
N THR A 310 28.78 24.69 8.67
CA THR A 310 27.45 24.24 8.23
C THR A 310 27.33 22.72 8.24
N VAL A 311 28.30 21.99 7.65
CA VAL A 311 28.24 20.51 7.62
C VAL A 311 28.32 19.91 9.03
N ARG A 312 29.14 20.50 9.92
CA ARG A 312 29.19 20.09 11.33
C ARG A 312 27.86 20.33 12.05
N ASP A 313 27.25 21.49 11.84
CA ASP A 313 25.97 21.84 12.46
C ASP A 313 24.84 20.94 11.95
N ASN A 314 24.85 20.55 10.67
CA ASN A 314 23.91 19.56 10.11
C ASN A 314 24.09 18.17 10.76
N ALA A 315 25.33 17.69 10.88
CA ALA A 315 25.59 16.41 11.57
C ALA A 315 25.10 16.44 13.02
N LYS A 316 25.41 17.51 13.75
CA LYS A 316 24.95 17.70 15.14
C LYS A 316 23.43 17.73 15.24
N LYS A 317 22.75 18.39 14.30
CA LYS A 317 21.30 18.48 14.26
C LYS A 317 20.68 17.08 14.17
N LEU A 318 21.11 16.27 13.19
CA LEU A 318 20.64 14.89 13.02
C LEU A 318 20.87 14.05 14.30
N ILE A 319 22.07 14.10 14.86
CA ILE A 319 22.42 13.32 16.06
C ILE A 319 21.59 13.74 17.27
N ASN A 320 21.37 15.04 17.47
CA ASN A 320 20.55 15.54 18.58
C ASN A 320 19.06 15.21 18.38
N GLU A 321 18.53 15.31 17.14
CA GLU A 321 17.15 14.92 16.84
C GLU A 321 16.90 13.43 17.12
N LEU A 322 17.83 12.55 16.73
CA LEU A 322 17.79 11.13 17.09
C LEU A 322 17.80 10.93 18.61
N LYS A 323 18.71 11.64 19.30
CA LYS A 323 18.83 11.55 20.76
C LYS A 323 17.53 11.97 21.44
N ASP A 324 16.99 13.13 21.07
CA ASP A 324 15.84 13.73 21.72
C ASP A 324 14.57 12.91 21.45
N THR A 325 14.45 12.31 20.25
CA THR A 325 13.29 11.52 19.86
C THR A 325 13.28 10.13 20.49
N PHE A 326 14.41 9.40 20.45
CA PHE A 326 14.43 7.97 20.79
C PHE A 326 15.20 7.64 22.06
N PHE A 327 16.26 8.39 22.36
CA PHE A 327 17.23 8.05 23.41
C PHE A 327 17.24 9.04 24.58
N ALA A 328 16.23 9.92 24.69
CA ALA A 328 16.08 10.84 25.81
C ALA A 328 15.57 10.14 27.09
N ARG A 329 14.86 9.02 26.92
CA ARG A 329 14.28 8.21 27.99
C ARG A 329 14.94 6.83 28.00
N LYS A 330 15.00 6.22 29.19
CA LYS A 330 15.50 4.86 29.36
C LYS A 330 14.66 3.83 28.58
N PRO A 331 15.26 2.76 28.04
CA PRO A 331 14.55 1.70 27.32
C PRO A 331 13.35 1.12 28.10
N GLU A 332 13.52 0.87 29.40
CA GLU A 332 12.46 0.32 30.26
C GLU A 332 11.19 1.19 30.32
N ASN A 333 11.34 2.51 30.17
CA ASN A 333 10.18 3.40 30.16
C ASN A 333 9.38 3.28 28.86
N TRP A 334 10.05 3.05 27.72
CA TRP A 334 9.36 2.81 26.46
C TRP A 334 8.58 1.49 26.50
N LEU A 335 9.21 0.43 27.00
CA LEU A 335 8.56 -0.89 27.14
C LEU A 335 7.33 -0.81 28.05
N ARG A 336 7.43 -0.09 29.18
CA ARG A 336 6.30 0.13 30.07
C ARG A 336 5.15 0.88 29.38
N ASP A 337 5.46 1.96 28.67
CA ASP A 337 4.44 2.75 27.98
C ASP A 337 3.77 1.92 26.86
N ILE A 338 4.50 1.05 26.16
CA ILE A 338 3.94 0.10 25.17
C ILE A 338 2.99 -0.89 25.86
N ASP A 339 3.41 -1.49 26.97
CA ASP A 339 2.59 -2.45 27.73
C ASP A 339 1.30 -1.79 28.28
N GLU A 340 1.40 -0.56 28.78
CA GLU A 340 0.25 0.23 29.26
C GLU A 340 -0.74 0.58 28.13
N MET A 341 -0.25 0.72 26.89
CA MET A 341 -1.06 1.02 25.72
C MET A 341 -1.78 -0.20 25.13
N LYS A 342 -1.30 -1.42 25.38
CA LYS A 342 -1.94 -2.66 24.89
C LYS A 342 -3.45 -2.73 25.13
N PRO A 343 -3.95 -2.60 26.38
CA PRO A 343 -5.40 -2.67 26.65
C PRO A 343 -6.18 -1.52 26.00
N VAL A 344 -5.54 -0.36 25.76
CA VAL A 344 -6.18 0.77 25.09
C VAL A 344 -6.37 0.46 23.60
N VAL A 345 -5.36 -0.11 22.96
CA VAL A 345 -5.42 -0.52 21.55
C VAL A 345 -6.41 -1.66 21.35
N GLU A 346 -6.42 -2.65 22.24
CA GLU A 346 -7.44 -3.71 22.24
C GLU A 346 -8.85 -3.10 22.29
N ARG A 347 -9.08 -2.16 23.22
CA ARG A 347 -10.38 -1.49 23.35
C ARG A 347 -10.75 -0.68 22.10
N LEU A 348 -9.80 0.00 21.48
CA LEU A 348 -10.03 0.71 20.21
C LEU A 348 -10.45 -0.25 19.10
N THR A 349 -9.77 -1.39 18.95
CA THR A 349 -10.08 -2.38 17.92
C THR A 349 -11.47 -2.99 18.12
N GLU A 350 -11.86 -3.28 19.36
CA GLU A 350 -13.21 -3.74 19.70
C GLU A 350 -14.28 -2.70 19.32
N LEU A 351 -14.02 -1.42 19.60
CA LEU A 351 -14.94 -0.33 19.26
C LEU A 351 -15.09 -0.20 17.73
N VAL A 352 -14.01 -0.32 16.97
CA VAL A 352 -14.05 -0.29 15.50
C VAL A 352 -14.81 -1.49 14.92
N ILE A 353 -14.63 -2.68 15.50
CA ILE A 353 -15.38 -3.88 15.11
C ILE A 353 -16.88 -3.70 15.42
N ALA A 354 -17.22 -3.14 16.58
CA ALA A 354 -18.60 -2.85 16.95
C ALA A 354 -19.24 -1.83 15.99
N PHE A 355 -18.52 -0.76 15.66
CA PHE A 355 -18.92 0.22 14.65
C PHE A 355 -19.16 -0.43 13.29
N SER A 356 -18.21 -1.23 12.81
CA SER A 356 -18.28 -1.95 11.52
C SER A 356 -19.57 -2.77 11.41
N LYS A 357 -19.90 -3.56 12.45
CA LYS A 357 -21.10 -4.41 12.48
C LYS A 357 -22.40 -3.61 12.47
N ARG A 358 -22.47 -2.52 13.24
CA ARG A 358 -23.64 -1.63 13.25
C ARG A 358 -23.81 -0.93 11.91
N TYR A 359 -22.72 -0.42 11.35
CA TYR A 359 -22.75 0.25 10.06
C TYR A 359 -23.20 -0.70 8.95
N GLU A 360 -22.72 -1.96 8.95
CA GLU A 360 -23.21 -2.98 8.03
C GLU A 360 -24.71 -3.24 8.20
N THR A 361 -25.21 -3.28 9.44
CA THR A 361 -26.63 -3.52 9.74
C THR A 361 -27.50 -2.39 9.18
N VAL A 362 -27.15 -1.13 9.45
CA VAL A 362 -27.88 0.03 8.93
C VAL A 362 -27.82 0.09 7.41
N LYS A 363 -26.68 -0.22 6.80
CA LYS A 363 -26.56 -0.33 5.34
C LYS A 363 -27.49 -1.39 4.76
N ARG A 364 -27.58 -2.55 5.40
CA ARG A 364 -28.47 -3.65 4.99
C ARG A 364 -29.95 -3.26 5.08
N GLU A 365 -30.37 -2.65 6.19
CA GLU A 365 -31.74 -2.16 6.39
C GLU A 365 -32.16 -1.12 5.34
N ARG A 366 -31.22 -0.27 4.91
CA ARG A 366 -31.45 0.75 3.87
C ARG A 366 -31.22 0.22 2.45
N ALA A 367 -30.86 -1.05 2.27
CA ALA A 367 -30.48 -1.66 1.00
C ALA A 367 -29.42 -0.84 0.22
N ILE A 368 -28.40 -0.38 0.94
CA ILE A 368 -27.28 0.38 0.36
C ILE A 368 -25.94 -0.34 0.55
N THR A 369 -24.99 -0.01 -0.30
CA THR A 369 -23.62 -0.54 -0.29
C THR A 369 -22.63 0.57 -0.64
N ASP A 370 -21.37 0.42 -0.22
CA ASP A 370 -20.25 1.22 -0.68
C ASP A 370 -19.31 0.40 -1.58
N PHE A 371 -18.31 1.05 -2.19
CA PHE A 371 -17.36 0.36 -3.08
C PHE A 371 -16.55 -0.73 -2.37
N SER A 372 -16.23 -0.55 -1.09
CA SER A 372 -15.52 -1.57 -0.31
C SER A 372 -16.41 -2.79 -0.09
N ASP A 373 -17.70 -2.59 0.20
CA ASP A 373 -18.66 -3.69 0.31
C ASP A 373 -18.72 -4.52 -0.96
N LEU A 374 -18.66 -3.89 -2.14
CA LEU A 374 -18.66 -4.62 -3.40
C LEU A 374 -17.49 -5.60 -3.51
N GLU A 375 -16.29 -5.17 -3.10
CA GLU A 375 -15.09 -6.00 -3.07
C GLU A 375 -15.28 -7.17 -2.06
N HIS A 376 -15.67 -6.86 -0.82
CA HIS A 376 -15.85 -7.84 0.26
C HIS A 376 -16.99 -8.85 0.03
N TYR A 377 -18.13 -8.39 -0.48
CA TYR A 377 -19.24 -9.26 -0.85
C TYR A 377 -18.89 -10.16 -2.03
N THR A 378 -18.17 -9.63 -3.02
CA THR A 378 -17.66 -10.44 -4.13
C THR A 378 -16.72 -11.52 -3.62
N LEU A 379 -15.77 -11.17 -2.74
CA LEU A 379 -14.87 -12.13 -2.12
C LEU A 379 -15.64 -13.20 -1.34
N SER A 380 -16.65 -12.80 -0.55
CA SER A 380 -17.51 -13.71 0.22
C SER A 380 -18.33 -14.65 -0.67
N ILE A 381 -18.75 -14.21 -1.87
CA ILE A 381 -19.40 -15.06 -2.86
C ILE A 381 -18.41 -16.05 -3.48
N LEU A 382 -17.19 -15.59 -3.78
CA LEU A 382 -16.17 -16.37 -4.49
C LEU A 382 -15.42 -17.35 -3.58
N MET A 383 -15.43 -17.14 -2.27
CA MET A 383 -14.71 -17.95 -1.29
C MET A 383 -15.68 -18.64 -0.32
N THR A 384 -15.39 -19.86 0.08
CA THR A 384 -16.11 -20.59 1.13
C THR A 384 -15.08 -21.36 1.94
N ASN A 385 -14.94 -21.04 3.24
CA ASN A 385 -13.96 -21.67 4.14
C ASN A 385 -12.50 -21.61 3.62
N GLY A 386 -12.12 -20.51 2.97
CA GLY A 386 -10.76 -20.36 2.41
C GLY A 386 -10.52 -21.07 1.08
N GLU A 387 -11.54 -21.74 0.53
CA GLU A 387 -11.47 -22.41 -0.78
C GLU A 387 -12.39 -21.74 -1.82
N PRO A 388 -12.11 -21.91 -3.13
CA PRO A 388 -12.98 -21.41 -4.20
C PRO A 388 -14.40 -21.98 -4.09
N SER A 389 -15.40 -21.10 -4.09
CA SER A 389 -16.80 -21.47 -4.07
C SER A 389 -17.26 -22.02 -5.43
N LYS A 390 -18.50 -22.54 -5.48
CA LYS A 390 -19.13 -22.94 -6.75
C LYS A 390 -19.25 -21.78 -7.75
N ALA A 391 -19.41 -20.54 -7.25
CA ALA A 391 -19.45 -19.35 -8.09
C ALA A 391 -18.07 -19.07 -8.71
N ALA A 392 -17.00 -19.14 -7.92
CA ALA A 392 -15.63 -19.01 -8.42
C ALA A 392 -15.29 -20.08 -9.46
N GLU A 393 -15.67 -21.34 -9.21
CA GLU A 393 -15.47 -22.44 -10.18
C GLU A 393 -16.27 -22.22 -11.49
N SER A 394 -17.43 -21.56 -11.43
CA SER A 394 -18.15 -21.15 -12.64
C SER A 394 -17.40 -20.09 -13.44
N TYR A 395 -16.78 -19.12 -12.78
CA TYR A 395 -15.99 -18.08 -13.46
C TYR A 395 -14.68 -18.63 -14.00
N LYS A 396 -13.99 -19.51 -13.26
CA LYS A 396 -12.80 -20.22 -13.76
C LYS A 396 -13.06 -21.04 -15.03
N ARG A 397 -14.24 -21.66 -15.14
CA ARG A 397 -14.62 -22.39 -16.37
C ARG A 397 -14.95 -21.46 -17.54
N ARG A 398 -15.60 -20.32 -17.26
CA ARG A 398 -15.99 -19.31 -18.25
C ARG A 398 -14.78 -18.58 -18.80
N PHE A 399 -13.93 -18.05 -17.91
CA PHE A 399 -12.81 -17.21 -18.32
C PHE A 399 -11.58 -18.05 -18.64
N LYS A 400 -11.16 -18.05 -19.92
CA LYS A 400 -9.91 -18.69 -20.36
C LYS A 400 -8.69 -17.89 -19.96
N GLU A 401 -8.86 -16.59 -19.75
CA GLU A 401 -7.81 -15.69 -19.32
C GLU A 401 -8.39 -14.45 -18.62
N VAL A 402 -7.68 -13.96 -17.62
CA VAL A 402 -7.96 -12.69 -16.94
C VAL A 402 -6.84 -11.73 -17.31
N LEU A 403 -7.20 -10.58 -17.86
CA LEU A 403 -6.28 -9.53 -18.26
C LEU A 403 -6.53 -8.31 -17.39
N VAL A 404 -5.50 -7.84 -16.70
CA VAL A 404 -5.57 -6.66 -15.84
C VAL A 404 -4.67 -5.59 -16.43
N ASP A 405 -5.25 -4.45 -16.81
CA ASP A 405 -4.51 -3.25 -17.17
C ASP A 405 -4.26 -2.39 -15.92
N GLU A 406 -3.15 -1.66 -15.90
CA GLU A 406 -2.72 -0.82 -14.77
C GLU A 406 -2.64 -1.58 -13.42
N TYR A 407 -2.04 -2.77 -13.45
CA TYR A 407 -1.91 -3.66 -12.28
C TYR A 407 -1.25 -2.99 -11.06
N GLN A 408 -0.35 -2.02 -11.26
CA GLN A 408 0.33 -1.31 -10.17
C GLN A 408 -0.63 -0.53 -9.26
N ASP A 409 -1.80 -0.12 -9.76
CA ASP A 409 -2.77 0.69 -9.02
C ASP A 409 -3.74 -0.17 -8.20
N GLY A 410 -3.60 -1.52 -8.26
CA GLY A 410 -4.52 -2.48 -7.65
C GLY A 410 -3.92 -3.43 -6.61
N ALA A 411 -2.67 -3.22 -6.15
CA ALA A 411 -1.88 -4.23 -5.43
C ALA A 411 -2.45 -4.77 -4.10
N THR A 412 -3.47 -4.14 -3.51
CA THR A 412 -4.20 -4.67 -2.34
C THR A 412 -5.65 -5.05 -2.64
N ARG A 413 -6.14 -4.81 -3.86
CA ARG A 413 -7.56 -4.89 -4.26
C ARG A 413 -7.87 -5.96 -5.31
N CYS A 414 -6.86 -6.55 -5.96
CA CYS A 414 -7.04 -7.57 -7.02
C CYS A 414 -6.77 -9.00 -6.52
#